data_AF-A0A1U7XXE5-F1
#
_entry.id   AF-A0A1U7XXE5-F1
#
_cell.length_a   1.000
_cell.length_b   1.000
_cell.length_c   1.000
_cell.angle_alpha   90.00
_cell.angle_beta   90.00
_cell.angle_gamma   90.00
#
_symmetry.space_group_name_H-M   'P 1'
#
loop_
_entity.id
_entity.type
_entity.pdbx_description
1 polymer ?
#
loop_
_entity_poly.entity_id
_entity_poly.type
_entity_poly.pdbx_seq_one_letter_code
_entity_poly.pdbx_strand_id
1 'polypeptide(L)'
;MSENSYSSKRKCHCGKFANHFTSTTLFNPERRFYKCPKPQDTSCGYWKWSDDPIPDRALVVINNLRSQLDAANAKISTLKSSLDNVNIERDKLKEKLIAVKARNHVQVTKLEEKILKMKIFTIILCTLFVGIVAARVMN
;
A
#
# COMPACT_ATOMS: atom_id res chain seq x y z
N MET A 1 1.00 -0.85 -50.32
CA MET A 1 -0.36 -1.45 -50.42
C MET A 1 -0.26 -2.87 -49.87
N SER A 2 -0.72 -3.09 -48.64
CA SER A 2 -0.69 -4.41 -47.99
C SER A 2 -2.12 -4.92 -47.89
N GLU A 3 -2.59 -5.52 -48.98
CA GLU A 3 -3.77 -6.38 -48.99
C GLU A 3 -3.43 -7.67 -48.24
N ASN A 4 -3.84 -7.74 -46.97
CA ASN A 4 -4.07 -9.02 -46.30
C ASN A 4 -5.10 -8.81 -45.20
N SER A 5 -6.31 -8.48 -45.63
CA SER A 5 -7.51 -8.63 -44.81
C SER A 5 -8.28 -9.77 -45.44
N TYR A 6 -8.06 -10.99 -44.95
CA TYR A 6 -9.06 -12.05 -45.07
C TYR A 6 -10.29 -11.56 -44.30
N SER A 7 -11.07 -10.68 -44.93
CA SER A 7 -12.47 -10.47 -44.60
C SER A 7 -13.11 -11.84 -44.82
N SER A 8 -13.24 -12.60 -43.73
CA SER A 8 -14.03 -13.82 -43.69
C SER A 8 -15.43 -13.44 -44.18
N LYS A 9 -15.68 -13.57 -45.49
CA LYS A 9 -16.89 -13.07 -46.14
C LYS A 9 -18.09 -13.84 -45.56
N ARG A 10 -18.74 -13.28 -44.54
CA ARG A 10 -19.86 -13.92 -43.85
C ARG A 10 -21.11 -13.82 -44.72
N LYS A 11 -21.82 -14.92 -44.95
CA LYS A 11 -23.11 -14.92 -45.65
C LYS A 11 -24.25 -14.69 -44.65
N CYS A 12 -25.23 -13.89 -45.03
CA CYS A 12 -26.48 -13.74 -44.29
C CYS A 12 -27.47 -14.88 -44.63
N HIS A 13 -28.62 -14.90 -43.95
CA HIS A 13 -29.66 -15.91 -44.19
C HIS A 13 -30.29 -15.84 -45.60
N CYS A 14 -30.15 -14.72 -46.33
CA CYS A 14 -30.53 -14.64 -47.74
C CYS A 14 -29.49 -15.28 -48.70
N GLY A 15 -28.39 -15.84 -48.19
CA GLY A 15 -27.28 -16.38 -48.98
C GLY A 15 -26.35 -15.34 -49.61
N LYS A 16 -26.61 -14.03 -49.38
CA LYS A 16 -25.77 -12.92 -49.85
C LYS A 16 -24.65 -12.61 -48.84
N PHE A 17 -23.53 -12.05 -49.30
CA PHE A 17 -22.48 -11.60 -48.40
C PHE A 17 -22.96 -10.40 -47.55
N ALA A 18 -22.67 -10.46 -46.26
CA ALA A 18 -22.99 -9.40 -45.31
C ALA A 18 -22.07 -8.20 -45.48
N ASN A 19 -22.63 -7.00 -45.37
CA ASN A 19 -21.86 -5.76 -45.37
C ASN A 19 -21.21 -5.57 -44.00
N HIS A 20 -20.01 -4.99 -44.00
CA HIS A 20 -19.22 -4.74 -42.80
C HIS A 20 -19.26 -3.26 -42.45
N PHE A 21 -19.61 -2.94 -41.21
CA PHE A 21 -19.83 -1.59 -40.70
C PHE A 21 -19.05 -1.36 -39.42
N THR A 22 -18.80 -0.09 -39.11
CA THR A 22 -18.24 0.37 -37.84
C THR A 22 -19.35 1.06 -37.06
N SER A 23 -19.57 0.65 -35.80
CA SER A 23 -20.54 1.28 -34.91
C SER A 23 -20.06 2.66 -34.48
N THR A 24 -20.94 3.64 -34.57
CA THR A 24 -20.75 5.01 -34.06
C THR A 24 -21.59 5.27 -32.81
N THR A 25 -22.14 4.21 -32.20
CA THR A 25 -22.95 4.33 -30.99
C THR A 25 -22.09 4.66 -29.76
N LEU A 26 -22.65 5.41 -28.81
CA LEU A 26 -21.96 5.79 -27.58
C LEU A 26 -21.50 4.57 -26.76
N PHE A 27 -22.26 3.47 -26.78
CA PHE A 27 -21.99 2.26 -26.00
C PHE A 27 -21.03 1.27 -26.69
N ASN A 28 -20.88 1.36 -28.02
CA ASN A 28 -19.97 0.48 -28.78
C ASN A 28 -19.23 1.31 -29.84
N PRO A 29 -18.47 2.34 -29.45
CA PRO A 29 -17.76 3.17 -30.42
C PRO A 29 -16.72 2.33 -31.15
N GLU A 30 -16.58 2.55 -32.45
CA GLU A 30 -15.57 1.94 -33.33
C GLU A 30 -15.65 0.42 -33.50
N ARG A 31 -16.56 -0.25 -32.77
CA ARG A 31 -16.73 -1.69 -32.85
C ARG A 31 -17.33 -2.09 -34.18
N ARG A 32 -16.76 -3.12 -34.81
CA ARG A 32 -17.13 -3.53 -36.18
C ARG A 32 -18.16 -4.63 -36.17
N PHE A 33 -19.13 -4.60 -37.07
CA PHE A 33 -20.16 -5.63 -37.20
C PHE A 33 -20.52 -5.93 -38.66
N TYR A 34 -21.08 -7.10 -38.89
CA TYR A 34 -21.64 -7.53 -40.16
C TYR A 34 -23.16 -7.46 -40.11
N LYS A 35 -23.82 -6.94 -41.15
CA LYS A 35 -25.29 -7.05 -41.31
C LYS A 35 -25.73 -7.38 -42.73
N CYS A 36 -26.98 -7.83 -42.88
CA CYS A 36 -27.58 -8.10 -44.19
C CYS A 36 -27.44 -6.87 -45.12
N PRO A 37 -27.07 -7.06 -46.41
CA PRO A 37 -26.92 -5.94 -47.34
C PRO A 37 -28.26 -5.40 -47.87
N LYS A 38 -29.37 -6.14 -47.68
CA LYS A 38 -30.69 -5.70 -48.13
C LYS A 38 -31.20 -4.52 -47.30
N PRO A 39 -32.05 -3.64 -47.88
CA PRO A 39 -32.77 -2.60 -47.13
C PRO A 39 -33.54 -3.18 -45.95
N GLN A 40 -33.78 -2.36 -44.92
CA GLN A 40 -34.38 -2.79 -43.66
C GLN A 40 -35.68 -3.58 -43.86
N ASP A 41 -36.57 -3.11 -44.74
CA ASP A 41 -37.89 -3.70 -45.00
C ASP A 41 -37.82 -5.09 -45.69
N THR A 42 -36.69 -5.42 -46.32
CA THR A 42 -36.49 -6.70 -47.04
C THR A 42 -35.32 -7.51 -46.47
N SER A 43 -34.74 -7.05 -45.37
CA SER A 43 -33.60 -7.66 -44.69
C SER A 43 -34.01 -8.95 -43.98
N CYS A 44 -33.11 -9.93 -43.94
CA CYS A 44 -33.30 -11.14 -43.12
C CYS A 44 -32.87 -10.96 -41.66
N GLY A 45 -32.62 -9.72 -41.21
CA GLY A 45 -32.23 -9.42 -39.84
C GLY A 45 -30.83 -9.91 -39.42
N TYR A 46 -30.04 -10.48 -40.35
CA TYR A 46 -28.68 -10.94 -40.03
C TYR A 46 -27.83 -9.79 -39.47
N TRP A 47 -27.27 -10.00 -38.27
CA TRP A 47 -26.35 -9.09 -37.59
C TRP A 47 -25.39 -9.89 -36.69
N LYS A 48 -24.08 -9.61 -36.72
CA LYS A 48 -23.07 -10.17 -35.81
C LYS A 48 -21.90 -9.22 -35.62
N TRP A 49 -21.33 -9.16 -34.42
CA TRP A 49 -20.03 -8.50 -34.21
C TRP A 49 -18.93 -9.16 -35.05
N SER A 50 -17.97 -8.33 -35.45
CA SER A 50 -16.79 -8.72 -36.23
C SER A 50 -15.67 -9.28 -35.34
N ASP A 51 -15.78 -9.08 -34.02
CA ASP A 51 -14.76 -9.49 -33.06
C ASP A 51 -14.39 -10.96 -33.21
N ASP A 52 -13.08 -11.21 -33.21
CA ASP A 52 -12.55 -12.56 -33.16
C ASP A 52 -12.82 -13.16 -31.77
N PRO A 53 -13.09 -14.48 -31.68
CA PRO A 53 -13.12 -15.15 -30.39
C PRO A 53 -11.77 -14.94 -29.69
N ILE A 54 -11.82 -14.64 -28.38
CA ILE A 54 -10.61 -14.54 -27.58
C ILE A 54 -9.90 -15.90 -27.65
N PRO A 55 -8.63 -15.96 -28.09
CA PRO A 55 -7.91 -17.23 -28.17
C PRO A 55 -7.81 -17.89 -26.79
N ASP A 56 -7.92 -19.22 -26.72
CA ASP A 56 -7.85 -19.97 -25.45
C ASP A 56 -6.59 -19.63 -24.64
N ARG A 57 -5.45 -19.41 -25.34
CA ARG A 57 -4.20 -18.96 -24.72
C ARG A 57 -4.36 -17.62 -23.98
N ALA A 58 -5.11 -16.68 -24.54
CA ALA A 58 -5.36 -15.39 -23.90
C ALA A 58 -6.27 -15.54 -22.68
N LEU A 59 -7.28 -16.42 -22.72
CA LEU A 59 -8.13 -16.73 -21.55
C LEU A 59 -7.32 -17.33 -20.39
N VAL A 60 -6.41 -18.26 -20.68
CA VAL A 60 -5.51 -18.83 -19.66
C VAL A 60 -4.66 -17.74 -19.00
N VAL A 61 -4.08 -16.84 -19.80
CA VAL A 61 -3.28 -15.72 -19.27
C VAL A 61 -4.14 -14.79 -18.41
N ILE A 62 -5.34 -14.43 -18.85
CA ILE A 62 -6.27 -13.57 -18.10
C ILE A 62 -6.60 -14.20 -16.74
N ASN A 63 -6.89 -15.49 -16.69
CA ASN A 63 -7.22 -16.18 -15.45
C ASN A 63 -6.02 -16.25 -14.51
N ASN A 64 -4.82 -16.54 -15.03
CA ASN A 64 -3.60 -16.53 -14.21
C ASN A 64 -3.32 -15.13 -13.62
N LEU A 65 -3.47 -14.07 -14.42
CA LEU A 65 -3.29 -12.70 -13.95
C LEU A 65 -4.31 -12.33 -12.86
N ARG A 66 -5.57 -12.78 -12.99
CA ARG A 66 -6.57 -12.60 -11.93
C ARG A 66 -6.16 -13.31 -10.64
N SER A 67 -5.74 -14.57 -10.70
CA SER A 67 -5.29 -15.29 -9.51
C SER A 67 -4.07 -14.63 -8.85
N GLN A 68 -3.15 -14.07 -9.63
CA GLN A 68 -2.02 -13.31 -9.10
C GLN A 68 -2.47 -12.01 -8.43
N LEU A 69 -3.43 -11.30 -9.02
CA LEU A 69 -4.01 -10.09 -8.44
C LEU A 69 -4.67 -10.39 -7.08
N ASP A 70 -5.45 -11.46 -7.00
CA ASP A 70 -6.11 -11.88 -5.76
C ASP A 70 -5.09 -12.27 -4.69
N ALA A 71 -4.05 -13.01 -5.05
CA ALA A 71 -2.96 -13.37 -4.14
C ALA A 71 -2.18 -12.14 -3.66
N ALA A 72 -1.92 -11.17 -4.54
CA ALA A 72 -1.27 -9.91 -4.17
C ALA A 72 -2.14 -9.08 -3.21
N ASN A 73 -3.45 -8.99 -3.49
CA ASN A 73 -4.40 -8.29 -2.63
C ASN A 73 -4.49 -8.93 -1.23
N ALA A 74 -4.49 -10.26 -1.15
CA ALA A 74 -4.45 -10.97 0.13
C ALA A 74 -3.18 -10.63 0.92
N LYS A 75 -2.00 -10.61 0.27
CA LYS A 75 -0.73 -10.22 0.91
C LYS A 75 -0.76 -8.77 1.40
N ILE A 76 -1.29 -7.84 0.60
CA ILE A 76 -1.45 -6.44 1.00
C ILE A 76 -2.32 -6.33 2.24
N SER A 77 -3.44 -7.06 2.29
CA SER A 77 -4.32 -7.10 3.45
C SER A 77 -3.58 -7.59 4.71
N THR A 78 -2.86 -8.71 4.62
CA THR A 78 -2.07 -9.26 5.74
C THR A 78 -0.97 -8.31 6.21
N LEU A 79 -0.22 -7.70 5.29
CA LEU A 79 0.83 -6.74 5.61
C LEU A 79 0.27 -5.50 6.28
N LYS A 80 -0.89 -5.01 5.85
CA LYS A 80 -1.57 -3.88 6.46
C LYS A 80 -1.93 -4.17 7.92
N SER A 81 -2.55 -5.32 8.22
CA SER A 81 -2.85 -5.71 9.60
C SER A 81 -1.60 -5.86 10.48
N SER A 82 -0.52 -6.40 9.91
CA SER A 82 0.77 -6.52 10.62
C SER A 82 1.38 -5.15 10.93
N LEU A 83 1.30 -4.22 9.97
CA LEU A 83 1.75 -2.83 10.16
C LEU A 83 0.96 -2.12 11.26
N ASP A 84 -0.37 -2.32 11.30
CA ASP A 84 -1.22 -1.76 12.34
C ASP A 84 -0.83 -2.28 13.73
N ASN A 85 -0.57 -3.59 13.86
CA ASN A 85 -0.09 -4.19 15.11
C ASN A 85 1.26 -3.61 15.56
N VAL A 86 2.22 -3.46 14.63
CA VAL A 86 3.53 -2.87 14.92
C VAL A 86 3.40 -1.41 15.35
N ASN A 87 2.49 -0.64 14.73
CA ASN A 87 2.22 0.73 15.14
C ASN A 87 1.65 0.82 16.56
N ILE A 88 0.72 -0.07 16.92
CA ILE A 88 0.17 -0.15 18.28
C ILE A 88 1.27 -0.44 19.31
N GLU A 89 2.12 -1.44 19.05
CA GLU A 89 3.21 -1.80 19.96
C GLU A 89 4.26 -0.69 20.06
N ARG A 90 4.58 -0.02 18.95
CA ARG A 90 5.47 1.16 18.93
C ARG A 90 4.92 2.27 19.84
N ASP A 91 3.63 2.57 19.75
CA ASP A 91 3.03 3.66 20.50
C ASP A 91 2.96 3.33 22.00
N LYS A 92 2.64 2.07 22.34
CA LYS A 92 2.75 1.55 23.71
C LYS A 92 4.18 1.63 24.26
N LEU A 93 5.18 1.35 23.43
CA LEU A 93 6.58 1.42 23.83
C LEU A 93 7.05 2.87 24.04
N LYS A 94 6.58 3.81 23.20
CA LYS A 94 6.84 5.24 23.38
C LYS A 94 6.31 5.75 24.74
N GLU A 95 5.10 5.37 25.11
CA GLU A 95 4.54 5.73 26.43
C GLU A 95 5.39 5.17 27.57
N LYS A 96 5.78 3.89 27.49
CA LYS A 96 6.69 3.28 28.48
C LYS A 96 8.03 3.99 28.56
N LEU A 97 8.59 4.42 27.43
CA LEU A 97 9.85 5.14 27.37
C LEU A 97 9.76 6.49 28.09
N ILE A 98 8.68 7.24 27.86
CA ILE A 98 8.42 8.51 28.56
C ILE A 98 8.35 8.27 30.08
N ALA A 99 7.61 7.25 30.51
CA ALA A 99 7.46 6.92 31.93
C ALA A 99 8.78 6.48 32.59
N VAL A 100 9.63 5.72 31.88
CA VAL A 100 10.97 5.34 32.37
C VAL A 100 11.88 6.56 32.45
N LYS A 101 11.89 7.41 31.42
CA LYS A 101 12.70 8.64 31.40
C LYS A 101 12.36 9.56 32.57
N ALA A 102 11.07 9.74 32.86
CA ALA A 102 10.61 10.54 34.01
C ALA A 102 11.08 9.93 35.35
N ARG A 103 10.93 8.62 35.54
CA ARG A 103 11.40 7.93 36.76
C ARG A 103 12.91 8.07 36.96
N ASN A 104 13.68 7.87 35.90
CA ASN A 104 15.13 8.00 35.96
C ASN A 104 15.55 9.44 36.28
N HIS A 105 14.90 10.43 35.65
CA HIS A 105 15.16 11.84 35.96
C HIS A 105 14.96 12.14 37.45
N VAL A 106 13.85 11.69 38.03
CA VAL A 106 13.56 11.86 39.48
C VAL A 106 14.59 11.15 40.36
N GLN A 107 15.04 9.95 39.98
CA GLN A 107 16.06 9.23 40.75
C GLN A 107 17.42 9.93 40.69
N VAL A 108 17.81 10.43 39.51
CA VAL A 108 19.06 11.16 39.31
C VAL A 108 19.06 12.45 40.13
N THR A 109 18.02 13.28 40.04
CA THR A 109 17.96 14.54 40.81
C THR A 109 18.00 14.29 42.32
N LYS A 110 17.34 13.23 42.80
CA LYS A 110 17.40 12.84 44.21
C LYS A 110 18.80 12.38 44.64
N LEU A 111 19.51 11.67 43.76
CA LEU A 111 20.89 11.26 44.00
C LEU A 111 21.82 12.48 44.06
N GLU A 112 21.66 13.42 43.12
CA GLU A 112 22.42 14.67 43.06
C GLU A 112 22.22 15.50 44.34
N GLU A 113 20.98 15.62 44.83
CA GLU A 113 20.68 16.30 46.09
C GLU A 113 21.39 15.64 47.29
N LYS A 114 21.38 14.30 47.35
CA LYS A 114 22.09 13.55 48.40
C LYS A 114 23.61 13.74 48.31
N ILE A 115 24.16 13.68 47.10
CA ILE A 115 25.60 13.89 46.86
C ILE A 115 25.99 15.30 47.29
N LEU A 116 25.17 16.32 46.98
CA LEU A 116 25.41 17.70 47.40
C LEU A 116 25.41 17.81 48.94
N LYS A 117 24.41 17.23 49.62
CA LYS A 117 24.35 17.20 51.09
C LYS A 117 25.58 16.53 51.70
N MET A 118 26.02 15.39 51.16
CA MET A 118 27.22 14.70 51.62
C MET A 118 28.49 15.51 51.40
N LYS A 119 28.62 16.20 50.25
CA LYS A 119 29.75 17.09 49.96
C LYS A 119 29.80 18.26 50.96
N ILE A 120 28.66 18.91 51.23
CA ILE A 120 28.57 20.00 52.21
C ILE A 120 28.99 19.52 53.60
N PHE A 121 28.48 18.36 54.04
CA PHE A 121 28.85 17.78 55.33
C PHE A 121 30.35 17.48 55.42
N THR A 122 30.95 16.94 54.36
CA THR A 122 32.39 16.66 54.29
C THR A 122 33.22 17.94 54.41
N ILE A 123 32.81 19.02 53.73
CA ILE A 123 33.51 20.32 53.80
C ILE A 123 33.46 20.88 55.23
N ILE A 124 32.30 20.83 55.91
CA ILE A 124 32.15 21.31 57.29
C ILE A 124 33.06 20.52 58.24
N LEU A 125 33.14 19.20 58.09
CA LEU A 125 34.04 18.38 58.91
C LEU A 125 35.52 18.75 58.68
N CYS A 126 35.93 18.96 57.43
CA CYS A 126 37.30 19.37 57.11
C CYS A 126 37.66 20.74 57.71
N THR A 127 36.77 21.74 57.65
CA THR A 127 37.04 23.07 58.19
C THR A 127 37.14 23.06 59.72
N LEU A 128 36.24 22.34 60.40
CA LEU A 128 36.31 22.15 61.85
C LEU A 128 37.61 21.45 62.28
N PHE A 129 38.00 20.40 61.57
CA PHE A 129 39.23 19.66 61.85
C PHE A 129 40.48 20.53 61.71
N VAL A 130 40.60 21.28 60.60
CA VAL A 130 41.73 22.20 60.37
C VAL A 130 41.77 23.28 61.46
N GLY A 131 40.62 23.84 61.85
CA GLY A 131 40.53 24.83 62.92
C GLY A 131 41.02 24.31 64.28
N ILE A 132 40.63 23.08 64.64
CA ILE A 132 41.09 22.41 65.87
C ILE A 132 42.62 22.20 65.85
N VAL A 133 43.17 21.72 64.73
CA VAL A 133 44.62 21.50 64.60
C VAL A 133 45.39 22.81 64.70
N ALA A 134 44.97 23.86 64.00
CA ALA A 134 45.62 25.17 64.05
C ALA A 134 45.62 25.76 65.49
N ALA A 135 44.49 25.69 66.20
CA ALA A 135 44.39 26.15 67.58
C ALA A 135 45.33 25.40 68.53
N ARG A 136 45.56 24.10 68.30
CA ARG A 136 46.50 23.30 69.11
C ARG A 136 47.97 23.56 68.81
N VAL A 137 48.32 24.02 67.60
CA VAL A 137 49.70 24.37 67.22
C VAL A 137 50.11 25.76 67.75
N MET A 138 49.15 26.67 67.91
CA MET A 138 49.40 28.05 68.35
C MET A 138 49.36 28.24 69.88
N ASN A 139 48.97 27.22 70.65
CA ASN A 139 48.92 27.21 72.11
C ASN A 139 50.14 26.47 72.69
#